data_AF-A0A920M4N0-F1
#
_entry.id   AF-A0A920M4N0-F1
#
_cell.length_a   1.000
_cell.length_b   1.000
_cell.length_c   1.000
_cell.angle_alpha   90.00
_cell.angle_beta   90.00
_cell.angle_gamma   90.00
#
_symmetry.space_group_name_H-M   'P 1'
#
loop_
_entity.id
_entity.type
_entity.pdbx_description
1 polymer ?
#
loop_
_entity_poly.entity_id
_entity_poly.type
_entity_poly.pdbx_seq_one_letter_code
_entity_poly.pdbx_strand_id
1 'polypeptide(L)'
;MLDLIIKNGTVIDGTNKPNFKSDIGIKNSVIKEIGILDNVPAKKIIDASNLVVAPGFIDIHTHSDISVINDPYNESKIFQGVTTEVTGNCSYSPFPSGNDDPNTLKEELWKNEVMLMIQILFGNGQRLMNMQIILKIGEPA
;
A
#
# COMPACT_ATOMS: atom_id res chain seq x y z
N MET A 1 20.13 2.69 11.52
CA MET A 1 19.95 2.39 10.09
C MET A 1 18.48 2.08 9.83
N LEU A 2 17.89 2.77 8.85
CA LEU A 2 16.53 2.58 8.35
C LEU A 2 16.51 1.59 7.18
N ASP A 3 15.34 1.04 6.87
CA ASP A 3 15.16 0.19 5.68
C ASP A 3 14.96 1.04 4.43
N LEU A 4 14.22 2.14 4.56
CA LEU A 4 13.92 3.05 3.47
C LEU A 4 13.88 4.50 3.97
N ILE A 5 14.37 5.43 3.16
CA ILE A 5 14.05 6.86 3.26
C ILE A 5 13.39 7.32 1.96
N ILE A 6 12.31 8.08 2.07
CA ILE A 6 11.71 8.87 0.99
C ILE A 6 12.12 10.32 1.22
N LYS A 7 12.93 10.90 0.34
CA LYS A 7 13.52 12.23 0.51
C LYS A 7 12.82 13.31 -0.29
N ASN A 8 12.91 14.56 0.18
CA ASN A 8 12.54 15.79 -0.54
C ASN A 8 11.05 15.91 -0.93
N GLY A 9 10.19 15.09 -0.32
CA GLY A 9 8.78 15.03 -0.64
C GLY A 9 8.01 16.26 -0.15
N THR A 10 6.94 16.61 -0.86
CA THR A 10 5.85 17.41 -0.29
C THR A 10 4.88 16.46 0.41
N VAL A 11 4.86 16.47 1.73
CA VAL A 11 4.05 15.55 2.54
C VAL A 11 2.63 16.09 2.70
N ILE A 12 1.65 15.24 2.41
CA ILE A 12 0.23 15.42 2.76
C ILE A 12 -0.14 14.25 3.68
N ASP A 13 -0.27 14.50 4.98
CA ASP A 13 -0.38 13.44 6.00
C ASP A 13 -1.80 12.88 6.23
N GLY A 14 -2.79 13.38 5.46
CA GLY A 14 -4.19 12.97 5.60
C GLY A 14 -4.94 13.61 6.77
N THR A 15 -4.31 14.48 7.56
CA THR A 15 -4.95 15.16 8.72
C THR A 15 -5.69 16.44 8.34
N ASN A 16 -5.81 16.73 7.04
CA ASN A 16 -6.40 17.95 6.47
C ASN A 16 -5.66 19.25 6.86
N LYS A 17 -4.40 19.13 7.29
CA LYS A 17 -3.49 20.26 7.51
C LYS A 17 -2.80 20.67 6.20
N PRO A 18 -2.24 21.89 6.12
CA PRO A 18 -1.41 22.29 5.00
C PRO A 18 -0.25 21.31 4.76
N ASN A 19 0.10 21.12 3.49
CA ASN A 19 1.26 20.31 3.12
C ASN A 19 2.58 20.93 3.61
N PHE A 20 3.62 20.11 3.75
CA PHE A 20 4.93 20.56 4.21
C PHE A 20 6.07 19.76 3.56
N LYS A 21 7.29 20.31 3.54
CA LYS A 21 8.47 19.60 3.03
C LYS A 21 9.07 18.71 4.12
N SER A 22 9.32 17.44 3.80
CA SER A 22 9.94 16.49 4.72
C SER A 22 10.45 15.23 4.02
N ASP A 23 11.33 14.52 4.72
CA ASP A 23 11.68 13.14 4.42
C ASP A 23 10.87 12.19 5.33
N ILE A 24 10.63 10.97 4.85
CA ILE A 24 9.96 9.90 5.59
C ILE A 24 10.91 8.72 5.76
N GLY A 25 11.18 8.35 7.00
CA GLY A 25 12.02 7.22 7.37
C GLY A 25 11.20 6.00 7.77
N ILE A 26 11.44 4.86 7.14
CA ILE A 26 10.74 3.60 7.39
C ILE A 26 11.71 2.53 7.90
N LYS A 27 11.28 1.82 8.93
CA LYS A 27 12.00 0.66 9.49
C LYS A 27 11.01 -0.38 10.00
N ASN A 28 11.26 -1.65 9.65
CA ASN A 28 10.40 -2.79 9.98
C ASN A 28 8.93 -2.51 9.59
N SER A 29 8.71 -2.06 8.35
CA SER A 29 7.37 -1.79 7.80
C SER A 29 6.59 -0.64 8.46
N VAL A 30 7.23 0.15 9.33
CA VAL A 30 6.58 1.24 10.07
C VAL A 30 7.29 2.55 9.79
N ILE A 31 6.52 3.64 9.65
CA ILE A 31 7.06 5.01 9.63
C ILE A 31 7.67 5.29 11.01
N LYS A 32 8.99 5.47 11.08
CA LYS A 32 9.70 5.75 12.33
C LYS A 32 10.07 7.21 12.51
N GLU A 33 10.34 7.90 11.42
CA GLU A 33 10.82 9.27 11.45
C GLU A 33 10.16 10.08 10.33
N ILE A 34 9.82 11.33 10.63
CA ILE A 34 9.36 12.34 9.67
C ILE A 34 10.16 13.60 9.98
N GLY A 35 10.91 14.13 9.02
CA GLY A 35 11.78 15.27 9.23
C GLY A 35 12.90 15.37 8.19
N ILE A 36 13.96 16.10 8.52
CA ILE A 36 15.16 16.20 7.68
C ILE A 36 16.10 15.04 8.03
N LEU A 37 16.38 14.14 7.08
CA LEU A 37 17.09 12.88 7.34
C LEU A 37 18.45 12.79 6.63
N ASP A 38 19.15 13.92 6.47
CA ASP A 38 20.41 13.99 5.71
C ASP A 38 21.54 13.12 6.22
N ASN A 39 21.61 12.91 7.54
CA ASN A 39 22.67 12.12 8.17
C ASN A 39 22.20 10.74 8.65
N VAL A 40 21.00 10.30 8.25
CA VAL A 40 20.45 9.01 8.67
C VAL A 40 20.75 7.93 7.62
N PRO A 41 21.49 6.86 7.96
CA PRO A 41 21.77 5.79 7.01
C PRO A 41 20.52 4.94 6.75
N ALA A 42 20.26 4.60 5.49
CA ALA A 42 19.19 3.71 5.08
C ALA A 42 19.65 2.70 4.02
N LYS A 43 19.02 1.52 3.99
CA LYS A 43 19.30 0.49 2.96
C LYS A 43 18.89 0.95 1.57
N LYS A 44 17.81 1.73 1.47
CA LYS A 44 17.26 2.28 0.22
C LYS A 44 16.89 3.74 0.42
N ILE A 45 17.13 4.56 -0.59
CA ILE A 45 16.72 5.97 -0.63
C ILE A 45 15.94 6.20 -1.91
N ILE A 46 14.82 6.91 -1.81
CA ILE A 46 13.98 7.34 -2.92
C ILE A 46 13.96 8.85 -2.93
N ASP A 47 14.25 9.47 -4.07
CA ASP A 47 14.08 10.91 -4.23
C ASP A 47 12.65 11.21 -4.70
N ALA A 48 11.88 11.91 -3.87
CA ALA A 48 10.53 12.38 -4.14
C ALA A 48 10.49 13.90 -4.40
N SER A 49 11.60 14.47 -4.88
CA SER A 49 11.66 15.87 -5.32
C SER A 49 10.56 16.18 -6.33
N ASN A 50 9.84 17.28 -6.09
CA ASN A 50 8.67 17.73 -6.88
C ASN A 50 7.47 16.76 -6.86
N LEU A 51 7.47 15.77 -5.97
CA LEU A 51 6.38 14.81 -5.81
C LEU A 51 5.66 14.98 -4.47
N VAL A 52 4.49 14.37 -4.38
CA VAL A 52 3.71 14.28 -3.15
C VAL A 52 3.94 12.93 -2.50
N VAL A 53 4.17 12.95 -1.19
CA VAL A 53 4.17 11.75 -0.35
C VAL A 53 2.92 11.80 0.52
N ALA A 54 2.05 10.81 0.38
CA ALA A 54 0.77 10.73 1.09
C ALA A 54 0.57 9.33 1.67
N PRO A 55 -0.33 9.15 2.65
CA PRO A 55 -0.85 7.84 3.00
C PRO A 55 -1.37 7.13 1.76
N GLY A 56 -1.19 5.81 1.72
CA GLY A 56 -1.83 4.99 0.71
C GLY A 56 -3.35 5.11 0.78
N PHE A 57 -4.02 5.07 -0.36
CA PHE A 57 -5.47 5.24 -0.40
C PHE A 57 -6.18 4.00 0.15
N ILE A 58 -7.33 4.25 0.79
CA ILE A 58 -8.24 3.24 1.30
C ILE A 58 -9.47 3.26 0.39
N ASP A 59 -9.63 2.20 -0.40
CA ASP A 59 -10.82 2.00 -1.22
C ASP A 59 -11.90 1.33 -0.37
N ILE A 60 -12.87 2.12 0.06
CA ILE A 60 -13.94 1.67 0.97
C ILE A 60 -15.04 0.88 0.25
N HIS A 61 -15.01 0.80 -1.07
CA HIS A 61 -16.10 0.18 -1.84
C HIS A 61 -15.57 -0.54 -3.07
N THR A 62 -15.20 -1.79 -2.86
CA THR A 62 -14.66 -2.65 -3.90
C THR A 62 -15.38 -3.99 -4.00
N HIS A 63 -15.12 -4.68 -5.12
CA HIS A 63 -15.56 -6.04 -5.41
C HIS A 63 -14.37 -6.95 -5.74
N SER A 64 -13.19 -6.64 -5.20
CA SER A 64 -11.96 -7.44 -5.37
C SER A 64 -11.97 -8.77 -4.61
N ASP A 65 -13.07 -9.08 -3.93
CA ASP A 65 -13.33 -10.26 -3.07
C ASP A 65 -12.77 -11.58 -3.59
N ILE A 66 -12.91 -11.82 -4.90
CA ILE A 66 -12.43 -13.04 -5.57
C ILE A 66 -11.44 -12.73 -6.70
N SER A 67 -11.33 -11.47 -7.15
CA SER A 67 -10.44 -11.12 -8.26
C SER A 67 -8.98 -11.32 -7.87
N VAL A 68 -8.65 -11.19 -6.58
CA VAL A 68 -7.31 -11.44 -6.03
C VAL A 68 -6.82 -12.88 -6.28
N ILE A 69 -7.72 -13.83 -6.53
CA ILE A 69 -7.32 -15.20 -6.89
C ILE A 69 -6.69 -15.23 -8.29
N ASN A 70 -7.21 -14.42 -9.22
CA ASN A 70 -6.74 -14.34 -10.61
C ASN A 70 -5.69 -13.24 -10.83
N ASP A 71 -5.74 -12.18 -10.03
CA ASP A 71 -4.77 -11.07 -10.00
C ASP A 71 -4.24 -10.90 -8.56
N PRO A 72 -3.32 -11.75 -8.11
CA PRO A 72 -2.80 -11.72 -6.74
C PRO A 72 -1.99 -10.46 -6.43
N TYR A 73 -1.53 -9.74 -7.48
CA TYR A 73 -0.85 -8.47 -7.31
C TYR A 73 -1.82 -7.30 -7.28
N ASN A 74 -3.07 -7.47 -7.71
CA ASN A 74 -4.10 -6.44 -7.68
C ASN A 74 -3.62 -5.13 -8.35
N GLU A 75 -2.97 -5.28 -9.50
CA GLU A 75 -2.19 -4.20 -10.13
C GLU A 75 -3.04 -2.97 -10.44
N SER A 76 -4.31 -3.20 -10.80
CA SER A 76 -5.27 -2.13 -11.09
C SER A 76 -5.42 -1.15 -9.92
N LYS A 77 -5.48 -1.66 -8.69
CA LYS A 77 -5.61 -0.86 -7.46
C LYS A 77 -4.29 -0.20 -7.08
N ILE A 78 -3.19 -0.94 -7.21
CA ILE A 78 -1.83 -0.44 -6.98
C ILE A 78 -1.55 0.79 -7.84
N PHE A 79 -1.84 0.74 -9.14
CA PHE A 79 -1.54 1.85 -10.05
C PHE A 79 -2.35 3.13 -9.74
N GLN A 80 -3.45 2.99 -9.00
CA GLN A 80 -4.23 4.12 -8.51
C GLN A 80 -3.76 4.64 -7.14
N GLY A 81 -2.81 3.95 -6.50
CA GLY A 81 -2.31 4.25 -5.16
C GLY A 81 -3.15 3.69 -4.02
N VAL A 82 -4.03 2.74 -4.30
CA VAL A 82 -4.78 2.00 -3.28
C VAL A 82 -3.85 1.02 -2.58
N THR A 83 -3.90 1.02 -1.26
CA THR A 83 -3.07 0.17 -0.39
C THR A 83 -3.89 -0.67 0.58
N THR A 84 -5.18 -0.38 0.69
CA THR A 84 -6.14 -1.11 1.51
C THR A 84 -7.50 -1.05 0.84
N GLU A 85 -8.20 -2.17 0.86
CA GLU A 85 -9.53 -2.32 0.29
C GLU A 85 -10.50 -2.84 1.35
N VAL A 86 -11.74 -2.37 1.31
CA VAL A 86 -12.87 -2.95 2.05
C VAL A 86 -13.74 -3.71 1.06
N THR A 87 -13.77 -5.04 1.18
CA THR A 87 -14.56 -5.96 0.35
C THR A 87 -15.87 -6.36 1.04
N GLY A 88 -16.69 -7.23 0.43
CA GLY A 88 -17.97 -7.62 1.02
C GLY A 88 -19.12 -6.64 0.73
N ASN A 89 -19.00 -5.82 -0.31
CA ASN A 89 -19.95 -4.75 -0.61
C ASN A 89 -21.18 -5.24 -1.37
N CYS A 90 -22.25 -4.43 -1.35
CA CYS A 90 -23.47 -4.67 -2.13
C CYS A 90 -24.11 -6.05 -1.88
N SER A 91 -24.01 -6.57 -0.65
CA SER A 91 -24.48 -7.91 -0.26
C SER A 91 -23.78 -9.06 -1.00
N TYR A 92 -22.61 -8.80 -1.58
CA TYR A 92 -21.76 -9.80 -2.20
C TYR A 92 -20.53 -10.01 -1.34
N SER A 93 -20.28 -11.26 -0.96
CA SER A 93 -19.09 -11.70 -0.23
C SER A 93 -18.79 -13.15 -0.60
N PRO A 94 -17.51 -13.59 -0.57
CA PRO A 94 -17.15 -14.97 -0.88
C PRO A 94 -17.65 -15.94 0.20
N PHE A 95 -17.86 -15.44 1.42
CA PHE A 95 -18.40 -16.21 2.54
C PHE A 95 -19.51 -15.44 3.27
N PRO A 96 -20.45 -16.15 3.92
CA PRO A 96 -20.60 -17.61 3.94
C PRO A 96 -21.04 -18.17 2.57
N SER A 97 -20.45 -19.30 2.13
CA SER A 97 -20.66 -19.90 0.79
C SER A 97 -21.92 -20.77 0.68
N GLY A 98 -22.86 -20.68 1.63
CA GLY A 98 -24.05 -21.53 1.64
C GLY A 98 -23.70 -23.03 1.79
N ASN A 99 -24.24 -23.89 0.93
CA ASN A 99 -24.00 -25.34 0.95
C ASN A 99 -22.75 -25.77 0.17
N ASP A 100 -22.05 -24.84 -0.49
CA ASP A 100 -20.85 -25.13 -1.26
C ASP A 100 -19.65 -25.30 -0.32
N ASP A 101 -18.76 -26.25 -0.62
CA ASP A 101 -17.59 -26.58 0.21
C ASP A 101 -16.69 -25.34 0.39
N PRO A 102 -16.69 -24.70 1.58
CA PRO A 102 -15.94 -23.47 1.80
C PRO A 102 -14.43 -23.72 1.79
N ASN A 103 -13.98 -24.96 1.94
CA ASN A 103 -12.55 -25.26 2.08
C ASN A 103 -11.77 -25.03 0.79
N THR A 104 -12.37 -25.28 -0.38
CA THR A 104 -11.69 -25.07 -1.66
C THR A 104 -11.37 -23.59 -1.90
N LEU A 105 -12.36 -22.70 -1.71
CA LEU A 105 -12.17 -21.26 -1.84
C LEU A 105 -11.29 -20.69 -0.72
N LYS A 106 -11.39 -21.26 0.49
CA LYS A 106 -10.53 -20.91 1.64
C LYS A 106 -9.07 -21.22 1.32
N GLU A 107 -8.76 -22.39 0.80
CA GLU A 107 -7.40 -22.78 0.44
C GLU A 107 -6.81 -21.88 -0.65
N GLU A 108 -7.59 -21.48 -1.65
CA GLU A 108 -7.13 -20.57 -2.70
C GLU A 108 -6.87 -19.15 -2.19
N LEU A 109 -7.77 -18.60 -1.36
CA LEU A 109 -7.60 -17.28 -0.76
C LEU A 109 -6.42 -17.25 0.22
N TRP A 110 -6.20 -18.31 1.01
CA TRP A 110 -5.09 -18.36 1.97
C TRP A 110 -3.72 -18.63 1.36
N LYS A 111 -3.65 -19.17 0.13
CA LYS A 111 -2.39 -19.31 -0.61
C LYS A 111 -1.81 -17.95 -1.05
N ASN A 112 -2.67 -16.95 -1.22
CA ASN A 112 -2.31 -15.63 -1.71
C ASN A 112 -2.16 -14.69 -0.50
N GLU A 113 -0.93 -14.58 0.02
CA GLU A 113 -0.59 -13.69 1.13
C GLU A 113 -1.11 -12.26 0.90
N VAL A 114 -1.91 -11.74 1.84
CA VAL A 114 -2.41 -10.36 1.77
C VAL A 114 -1.24 -9.39 1.97
N MET A 115 -1.10 -8.45 1.05
CA MET A 115 0.09 -7.59 0.91
C MET A 115 -0.21 -6.18 1.43
N LEU A 116 0.64 -5.66 2.32
CA LEU A 116 0.60 -4.25 2.71
C LEU A 116 1.48 -3.48 1.73
N MET A 117 0.92 -2.45 1.09
CA MET A 117 1.66 -1.60 0.16
C MET A 117 1.78 -0.17 0.64
N ILE A 118 2.93 0.44 0.36
CA ILE A 118 3.16 1.87 0.57
C ILE A 118 3.45 2.44 -0.82
N GLN A 119 2.57 3.31 -1.32
CA GLN A 119 2.73 3.95 -2.63
C GLN A 119 3.28 5.39 -2.48
N ILE A 120 4.20 5.76 -3.37
CA ILE A 120 4.62 7.14 -3.60
C ILE A 120 4.06 7.54 -4.97
N LEU A 121 3.31 8.64 -5.03
CA LEU A 121 2.66 9.10 -6.26
C LEU A 121 3.62 9.97 -7.09
N PHE A 122 3.85 9.60 -8.35
CA PHE A 122 4.67 10.35 -9.30
C PHE A 122 3.79 11.27 -10.17
N GLY A 123 3.61 12.52 -9.80
CA GLY A 123 2.84 13.50 -10.59
C GLY A 123 3.73 14.52 -11.29
N ASN A 124 3.98 14.35 -12.60
CA ASN A 124 4.45 15.45 -13.47
C ASN A 124 3.84 15.38 -14.88
N GLY A 125 2.51 15.22 -14.95
CA GLY A 125 1.71 15.42 -16.17
C GLY A 125 1.87 14.38 -17.28
N GLN A 126 2.93 13.57 -17.32
CA GLN A 126 3.14 12.52 -18.32
C GLN A 126 3.83 11.31 -17.70
N ARG A 127 3.06 10.24 -17.50
CA ARG A 127 3.48 8.86 -17.15
C ARG A 127 3.88 8.64 -15.67
N LEU A 128 3.05 7.83 -14.99
CA LEU A 128 3.34 7.24 -13.68
C LEU A 128 4.45 6.19 -13.85
N MET A 129 5.59 6.36 -13.18
CA MET A 129 6.58 5.29 -12.99
C MET A 129 6.37 4.69 -11.60
N ASN A 130 6.31 3.37 -11.52
CA ASN A 130 5.89 2.66 -10.31
C ASN A 130 7.11 2.10 -9.57
N MET A 131 7.16 2.25 -8.26
CA MET A 131 8.06 1.45 -7.44
C MET A 131 7.29 0.79 -6.31
N GLN A 132 7.17 -0.53 -6.41
CA GLN A 132 6.52 -1.39 -5.44
C GLN A 132 7.46 -1.63 -4.26
N ILE A 133 6.95 -1.49 -3.04
CA ILE A 133 7.60 -2.00 -1.84
C ILE A 133 6.64 -3.00 -1.22
N ILE A 134 6.97 -4.27 -1.43
CA ILE A 134 6.21 -5.43 -0.98
C ILE A 134 6.53 -5.61 0.51
N LEU A 135 5.56 -5.37 1.38
CA LEU A 135 5.68 -5.70 2.80
C LEU A 135 4.83 -6.94 3.06
N LYS A 136 5.54 -8.05 3.31
CA LYS A 136 4.97 -9.34 3.69
C LYS A 136 4.30 -9.18 5.06
N ILE A 137 2.99 -9.37 5.13
CA ILE A 137 2.30 -9.47 6.42
C ILE A 137 2.56 -10.90 6.90
N GLY A 138 3.27 -11.04 8.03
CA GLY A 138 3.63 -12.36 8.58
C GLY A 138 2.39 -13.21 8.89
N GLU A 139 2.58 -14.53 8.85
CA GLU A 139 1.55 -15.48 9.29
C GLU A 139 1.07 -15.12 10.71
N PRO A 140 -0.25 -15.13 10.98
CA PRO A 140 -0.73 -15.07 12.34
C PRO A 140 -0.32 -16.34 13.10
N ALA A 141 0.01 -16.17 14.38
CA ALA A 141 0.35 -17.26 15.30
C ALA A 141 -0.79 -18.27 15.48
#